data_AF-A0A4Z2B624-F1
#
_entry.id   AF-A0A4Z2B624-F1
#
_cell.length_a   1.000
_cell.length_b   1.000
_cell.length_c   1.000
_cell.angle_alpha   90.00
_cell.angle_beta   90.00
_cell.angle_gamma   90.00
#
_symmetry.space_group_name_H-M   'P 1'
#
loop_
_entity.id
_entity.type
_entity.pdbx_description
1 polymer ?
#
loop_
_entity_poly.entity_id
_entity_poly.type
_entity_poly.pdbx_seq_one_letter_code
_entity_poly.pdbx_strand_id
1 'polypeptide(L)'
;MAAGSVRHLSLPLRLPVTSLLLSLLLTGSYALLPPRFTKVPVDQIGVSGGVVSFVCQAAGDPKPKVSWNKKGKKVNSQRIE
;
A
#
# COMPACT_ATOMS: atom_id res chain seq x y z
N MET A 1 -23.16 -58.91 13.66
CA MET A 1 -23.58 -57.60 13.10
C MET A 1 -22.60 -56.56 13.62
N ALA A 2 -21.77 -56.01 12.74
CA ALA A 2 -20.63 -55.18 13.09
C ALA A 2 -21.08 -53.77 13.47
N ALA A 3 -20.73 -53.33 14.69
CA ALA A 3 -20.88 -51.94 15.12
C ALA A 3 -19.88 -51.07 14.34
N GLY A 4 -20.37 -49.94 13.83
CA GLY A 4 -19.61 -49.03 12.97
C GLY A 4 -18.40 -48.42 13.66
N SER A 5 -17.27 -48.41 12.95
CA SER A 5 -16.09 -47.61 13.31
C SER A 5 -16.02 -46.41 12.36
N VAL A 6 -16.46 -45.28 12.89
CA VAL A 6 -16.51 -43.97 12.24
C VAL A 6 -15.16 -43.28 12.44
N ARG A 7 -14.62 -42.76 11.34
CA ARG A 7 -13.52 -41.77 11.24
C ARG A 7 -12.13 -42.24 11.63
N HIS A 8 -11.46 -42.88 10.67
CA HIS A 8 -10.03 -42.71 10.46
C HIS A 8 -9.77 -41.21 10.14
N LEU A 9 -9.63 -40.38 11.17
CA LEU A 9 -9.29 -38.96 11.00
C LEU A 9 -7.89 -38.85 10.42
N SER A 10 -7.81 -38.61 9.12
CA SER A 10 -6.64 -38.11 8.37
C SER A 10 -6.30 -36.68 8.81
N LEU A 11 -5.97 -36.52 10.08
CA LEU A 11 -5.77 -35.24 10.76
C LEU A 11 -4.40 -34.56 10.55
N PRO A 12 -3.28 -35.22 10.14
CA PRO A 12 -1.98 -34.56 10.24
C PRO A 12 -1.81 -33.44 9.20
N LEU A 13 -2.53 -33.48 8.09
CA LEU A 13 -2.42 -32.50 7.01
C LEU A 13 -3.44 -31.36 7.07
N ARG A 14 -4.53 -31.51 7.83
CA ARG A 14 -5.58 -30.47 7.89
C ARG A 14 -5.13 -29.23 8.66
N LEU A 15 -4.47 -29.43 9.80
CA LEU A 15 -3.95 -28.37 10.66
C LEU A 15 -2.87 -27.49 9.97
N PRO A 16 -1.83 -28.04 9.33
CA PRO A 16 -0.83 -27.22 8.64
C PRO A 16 -1.40 -26.48 7.43
N VAL A 17 -2.33 -27.10 6.68
CA VAL A 17 -3.01 -26.44 5.56
C VAL A 17 -3.87 -25.27 6.03
N THR A 18 -4.62 -25.43 7.14
CA THR A 18 -5.40 -24.32 7.71
C THR A 18 -4.50 -23.21 8.25
N SER A 19 -3.36 -23.55 8.86
CA SER A 19 -2.39 -22.56 9.37
C SER A 19 -1.74 -21.78 8.23
N LEU A 20 -1.36 -22.45 7.13
CA LEU A 20 -0.78 -21.82 5.95
C LEU A 20 -1.79 -20.93 5.23
N LEU A 21 -3.04 -21.38 5.10
CA LEU A 21 -4.12 -20.59 4.52
C LEU A 21 -4.43 -19.36 5.39
N LEU A 22 -4.47 -19.52 6.72
CA LEU A 22 -4.68 -18.42 7.65
C LEU A 22 -3.52 -17.43 7.59
N SER A 23 -2.26 -17.89 7.60
CA SER A 23 -1.11 -16.99 7.45
C SER A 23 -1.15 -16.25 6.12
N LEU A 24 -1.49 -16.93 5.03
CA LEU A 24 -1.59 -16.33 3.70
C LEU A 24 -2.71 -15.27 3.65
N LEU A 25 -3.85 -15.51 4.31
CA LEU A 25 -4.93 -14.55 4.44
C LEU A 25 -4.53 -13.34 5.29
N LEU A 26 -3.87 -13.55 6.44
CA LEU A 26 -3.36 -12.45 7.27
C LEU A 26 -2.32 -11.63 6.51
N THR A 27 -1.40 -12.26 5.77
CA THR A 27 -0.46 -11.57 4.88
C THR A 27 -1.09 -11.06 3.59
N GLY A 28 -2.29 -11.51 3.21
CA GLY A 28 -2.97 -11.05 1.99
C GLY A 28 -3.80 -9.79 2.21
N SER A 29 -4.14 -9.53 3.48
CA SER A 29 -4.99 -8.42 3.91
C SER A 29 -4.25 -7.10 4.20
N TYR A 30 -2.97 -6.97 3.78
CA TYR A 30 -2.29 -5.67 3.80
C TYR A 30 -3.17 -4.67 3.07
N ALA A 31 -3.60 -3.64 3.78
CA ALA A 31 -4.77 -2.86 3.43
C ALA A 31 -4.79 -2.39 1.96
N LEU A 32 -6.00 -2.34 1.41
CA LEU A 32 -6.27 -2.10 -0.02
C LEU A 32 -6.69 -0.65 -0.29
N LEU A 33 -6.26 0.32 0.53
CA LEU A 33 -6.69 1.70 0.35
C LEU A 33 -5.82 2.40 -0.69
N PRO A 34 -6.32 2.64 -1.91
CA PRO A 34 -5.52 3.26 -2.95
C PRO A 34 -5.09 4.68 -2.51
N PRO A 35 -3.93 5.15 -2.98
CA PRO A 35 -3.50 6.53 -2.75
C PRO A 35 -4.56 7.51 -3.26
N ARG A 36 -4.97 8.43 -2.40
CA ARG A 36 -5.83 9.57 -2.74
C ARG A 36 -5.20 10.86 -2.25
N PHE A 37 -5.34 11.93 -3.01
CA PHE A 37 -4.89 13.24 -2.55
C PHE A 37 -5.77 13.72 -1.40
N THR A 38 -5.13 14.12 -0.31
CA THR A 38 -5.76 14.88 0.77
C THR A 38 -5.44 16.36 0.64
N LYS A 39 -4.35 16.72 -0.06
CA LYS A 39 -4.05 18.08 -0.51
C LYS A 39 -3.45 18.04 -1.91
N VAL A 40 -4.21 18.54 -2.88
CA VAL A 40 -3.78 18.68 -4.28
C VAL A 40 -2.94 19.97 -4.38
N PRO A 41 -1.74 19.93 -4.99
CA PRO A 41 -0.97 21.14 -5.25
C PRO A 41 -1.71 22.03 -6.25
N VAL A 42 -1.65 23.33 -6.01
CA VAL A 42 -2.27 24.35 -6.86
C VAL A 42 -1.22 25.12 -7.64
N ASP A 43 -1.62 25.64 -8.80
CA ASP A 43 -0.78 26.50 -9.61
C ASP A 43 -0.43 27.77 -8.83
N GLN A 44 0.83 28.20 -8.96
CA GLN A 44 1.35 29.41 -8.32
C GLN A 44 2.11 30.23 -9.33
N ILE A 45 1.92 31.55 -9.26
CA ILE A 45 2.66 32.53 -10.05
C ILE A 45 3.82 33.02 -9.20
N GLY A 46 5.04 32.71 -9.61
CA GLY A 46 6.27 33.20 -8.98
C GLY A 46 6.75 34.50 -9.62
N VAL A 47 7.58 35.24 -8.88
CA VAL A 47 8.35 36.39 -9.39
C VAL A 47 9.82 36.01 -9.54
N SER A 48 10.55 36.72 -10.41
CA SER A 48 11.99 36.51 -10.57
C SER A 48 12.73 36.69 -9.24
N GLY A 49 13.60 35.74 -8.90
CA GLY A 49 14.34 35.73 -7.63
C GLY A 49 13.52 35.34 -6.40
N GLY A 50 12.20 35.17 -6.52
CA GLY A 50 11.31 34.72 -5.46
C GLY A 50 11.34 33.20 -5.23
N VAL A 51 10.57 32.74 -4.25
CA VAL A 51 10.38 31.33 -3.93
C VAL A 51 8.89 30.99 -4.00
N VAL A 52 8.57 29.83 -4.59
CA VAL A 52 7.22 29.25 -4.60
C VAL A 52 7.23 27.92 -3.86
N SER A 53 6.13 27.57 -3.20
CA SER A 53 6.04 26.35 -2.38
C SER A 53 4.85 25.49 -2.77
N PHE A 54 5.12 24.33 -3.36
CA PHE A 54 4.09 23.36 -3.70
C PHE A 54 3.94 22.33 -2.58
N VAL A 55 2.72 22.19 -2.07
CA VAL A 55 2.40 21.22 -1.01
C VAL A 55 1.49 20.14 -1.58
N CYS A 56 1.89 18.88 -1.39
CA CYS A 56 1.11 17.72 -1.77
C CYS A 56 1.01 16.77 -0.58
N GLN A 57 -0.21 16.30 -0.29
CA GLN A 57 -0.46 15.28 0.72
C GLN A 57 -1.35 14.20 0.14
N ALA A 58 -1.05 12.95 0.48
CA ALA A 58 -1.83 11.79 0.07
C ALA A 58 -2.04 10.86 1.26
N ALA A 59 -3.19 10.19 1.26
CA ALA A 59 -3.52 9.13 2.20
C ALA A 59 -3.76 7.82 1.43
N GLY A 60 -3.44 6.71 2.07
CA GLY A 60 -3.52 5.37 1.51
C GLY A 60 -2.92 4.41 2.52
N ASP A 61 -3.19 3.13 2.33
CA ASP A 61 -2.59 2.06 3.13
C ASP A 61 -2.15 0.98 2.14
N PRO A 62 -0.84 0.65 2.05
CA PRO A 62 0.27 1.24 2.82
C PRO A 62 0.44 2.75 2.56
N LYS A 63 1.05 3.45 3.53
CA LYS A 63 1.24 4.90 3.47
C LYS A 63 1.93 5.32 2.15
N PRO A 64 1.33 6.23 1.36
CA PRO A 64 1.86 6.58 0.05
C PRO A 64 3.15 7.39 0.14
N LYS A 65 4.02 7.22 -0.88
CA LYS A 65 5.23 8.02 -1.09
C LYS A 65 4.95 9.14 -2.10
N VAL A 66 5.31 10.37 -1.75
CA VAL A 66 5.16 11.54 -2.63
C VAL A 66 6.50 11.88 -3.28
N SER A 67 6.51 12.13 -4.58
CA SER A 67 7.67 12.60 -5.33
C SER A 67 7.27 13.63 -6.38
N TRP A 68 8.17 14.58 -6.64
CA TRP A 68 7.97 15.63 -7.62
C TRP A 68 8.70 15.35 -8.93
N ASN A 69 8.05 15.60 -10.05
CA ASN A 69 8.62 15.43 -11.39
C ASN A 69 8.48 16.74 -12.19
N LYS A 70 9.51 17.12 -12.96
CA LYS A 70 9.48 18.20 -13.95
C LYS A 70 9.73 17.60 -15.33
N LYS A 71 8.78 17.77 -16.27
CA LYS A 71 8.87 17.21 -17.64
C LYS A 71 9.22 15.71 -17.64
N GLY A 72 8.56 14.94 -16.78
CA GLY A 72 8.78 13.48 -16.65
C GLY A 72 10.02 13.05 -15.87
N LYS A 73 10.90 13.96 -15.46
CA LYS A 73 12.11 13.64 -14.69
C LYS A 73 11.93 13.95 -13.20
N LYS A 74 12.41 13.07 -12.34
CA LYS A 74 12.40 13.27 -10.89
C LYS A 74 13.22 14.51 -10.51
N VAL A 75 12.62 15.39 -9.73
CA VAL A 75 13.32 16.52 -9.13
C VAL A 75 14.32 16.00 -8.11
N ASN A 76 15.61 16.31 -8.30
CA ASN A 76 16.70 15.91 -7.42
C ASN A 76 17.26 17.07 -6.56
N SER A 77 16.86 18.32 -6.86
CA SER A 77 17.36 19.54 -6.25
C SER A 77 16.22 20.32 -5.59
N GLN A 78 16.54 21.04 -4.51
CA GLN A 78 15.63 21.99 -3.86
C GLN A 78 15.39 23.24 -4.70
N ARG A 79 16.35 23.60 -5.56
CA ARG A 79 16.25 24.73 -6.50
C ARG A 79 16.07 24.20 -7.92
N ILE A 80 15.01 24.67 -8.55
CA ILE A 80 14.70 24.43 -9.96
C ILE A 80 14.59 25.81 -10.60
N GLU A 81 15.36 26.02 -11.67
CA GLU A 81 15.28 27.22 -12.52
C GLU A 81 14.22 27.07 -13.62
#